data_AF-A0A2S3ZQE1-F1
#
_entry.id   AF-A0A2S3ZQE1-F1
#
_cell.length_a   1.000
_cell.length_b   1.000
_cell.length_c   1.000
_cell.angle_alpha   90.00
_cell.angle_beta   90.00
_cell.angle_gamma   90.00
#
_symmetry.space_group_name_H-M   'P 1'
#
loop_
_entity.id
_entity.type
_entity.pdbx_description
1 polymer ?
#
loop_
_entity_poly.entity_id
_entity_poly.type
_entity_poly.pdbx_seq_one_letter_code
_entity_poly.pdbx_strand_id
1 'polypeptide(L)' 'MTEQTSSPRRTVLTGGILVTGASGTVGRAVVDALAEAGETVIAGMRDPRAWIAEGARRASGTAAGQQPAGPG' A
#
# COMPACT_ATOMS: atom_id res chain seq x y z
N MET A 1 -22.12 34.61 -2.41
CA MET A 1 -22.74 33.55 -1.60
C MET A 1 -21.95 32.28 -1.87
N THR A 2 -20.92 32.01 -1.08
CA THR A 2 -20.08 30.81 -1.21
C THR A 2 -20.08 30.13 0.15
N GLU A 3 -20.85 29.06 0.24
CA GLU A 3 -20.95 28.23 1.42
C GLU A 3 -19.63 27.50 1.61
N GLN A 4 -18.83 27.99 2.57
CA GLN A 4 -17.70 27.24 3.10
C GLN A 4 -18.29 26.03 3.83
N THR A 5 -18.34 24.90 3.14
CA THR A 5 -18.67 23.61 3.76
C THR A 5 -17.57 23.33 4.78
N SER A 6 -17.90 23.57 6.04
CA SER A 6 -17.08 23.21 7.17
C SER A 6 -16.97 21.69 7.16
N SER A 7 -15.83 21.18 6.71
CA SER A 7 -15.57 19.74 6.76
C SER A 7 -15.62 19.29 8.22
N PRO A 8 -16.32 18.20 8.55
CA PRO A 8 -16.40 17.71 9.92
C PRO A 8 -14.97 17.52 10.44
N ARG A 9 -14.66 18.09 11.62
CA ARG A 9 -13.35 17.90 12.28
C ARG A 9 -13.12 16.40 12.39
N ARG A 10 -12.23 15.88 11.55
CA ARG A 10 -11.81 14.47 11.58
C ARG A 10 -11.27 14.19 12.97
N THR A 11 -11.79 13.14 13.60
CA THR A 11 -11.19 12.55 14.80
C THR A 11 -9.70 12.38 14.52
N VAL A 12 -8.86 12.94 15.37
CA VAL A 12 -7.40 12.73 15.33
C VAL A 12 -7.18 11.24 15.56
N LEU A 13 -7.02 10.47 14.48
CA LEU A 13 -6.72 9.05 14.55
C LEU A 13 -5.33 8.95 15.18
N THR A 14 -5.23 8.34 16.35
CA THR A 14 -3.99 8.22 17.12
C THR A 14 -3.03 7.18 16.53
N GLY A 15 -3.03 7.03 15.20
CA GLY A 15 -2.25 6.04 14.46
C GLY A 15 -1.74 6.61 13.14
N GLY A 16 -0.61 6.09 12.67
CA GLY A 16 0.01 6.54 11.42
C GLY A 16 -0.79 6.16 10.17
N ILE A 17 -0.69 6.99 9.13
CA ILE A 17 -1.35 6.78 7.83
C ILE A 17 -0.47 5.90 6.94
N LEU A 18 -0.96 4.74 6.51
CA LEU A 18 -0.27 3.89 5.54
C LEU A 18 -0.55 4.34 4.11
N VAL A 19 0.50 4.68 3.36
CA VAL A 19 0.41 4.95 1.91
C VAL A 19 1.07 3.82 1.14
N THR A 20 0.25 2.99 0.49
CA THR A 20 0.77 1.92 -0.40
C THR A 20 1.15 2.50 -1.75
N GLY A 21 2.28 2.06 -2.32
CA GLY A 21 2.77 2.60 -3.59
C GLY A 21 3.37 3.99 -3.44
N ALA A 22 3.90 4.31 -2.26
CA ALA A 22 4.52 5.60 -1.94
C ALA A 22 5.72 5.96 -2.85
N SER A 23 6.29 4.98 -3.57
CA SER A 23 7.34 5.21 -4.56
C SER A 23 6.83 5.72 -5.91
N GLY A 24 5.52 5.64 -6.18
CA GLY A 24 4.91 6.13 -7.42
C GLY A 24 4.57 7.62 -7.35
N THR A 25 4.26 8.23 -8.50
CA THR A 25 4.01 9.68 -8.63
C THR A 25 2.93 10.18 -7.67
N VAL A 26 1.76 9.53 -7.66
CA VAL A 26 0.64 9.91 -6.78
C VAL A 26 0.95 9.60 -5.32
N GLY A 27 1.48 8.40 -5.05
CA GLY A 27 1.80 7.99 -3.68
C GLY A 27 2.80 8.93 -3.02
N ARG A 28 3.81 9.39 -3.77
CA ARG A 28 4.79 10.36 -3.29
C ARG A 28 4.18 11.72 -2.99
N ALA A 29 3.39 12.28 -3.91
CA ALA A 29 2.70 13.55 -3.69
C ALA A 29 1.77 13.51 -2.46
N VAL A 30 1.11 12.38 -2.23
CA VAL A 30 0.26 12.17 -1.03
C VAL A 30 1.09 12.12 0.24
N VAL A 31 2.22 11.39 0.25
CA VAL A 31 3.12 11.35 1.42
C VAL A 31 3.65 12.75 1.75
N ASP A 32 4.09 13.49 0.73
CA ASP A 32 4.63 14.84 0.90
C ASP A 32 3.57 15.77 1.52
N ALA A 33 2.35 15.77 0.98
CA ALA A 33 1.25 16.59 1.51
C ALA A 33 0.84 16.21 2.95
N LEU A 34 0.85 14.93 3.30
CA LEU A 34 0.53 14.48 4.67
C LEU A 34 1.65 14.82 5.66
N ALA A 35 2.91 14.70 5.25
CA ALA A 35 4.05 15.09 6.06
C ALA A 35 4.06 16.62 6.30
N GLU A 36 3.75 17.42 5.28
CA GLU A 36 3.58 18.88 5.40
C GLU A 36 2.44 19.26 6.35
N ALA A 37 1.38 18.43 6.42
CA ALA A 37 0.28 18.60 7.37
C ALA A 37 0.62 18.17 8.81
N GLY A 38 1.84 17.66 9.06
CA GLY A 38 2.28 17.21 10.39
C GLY A 38 1.78 15.82 10.78
N GLU A 39 1.25 15.05 9.83
CA GLU A 39 0.75 13.70 10.08
C GLU A 39 1.90 12.69 10.14
N THR A 40 1.71 11.63 10.94
CA THR A 40 2.62 10.49 10.93
C THR A 40 2.28 9.56 9.77
N VAL A 41 3.21 9.38 8.82
CA VAL A 41 2.98 8.59 7.60
C VAL A 41 3.92 7.39 7.53
N ILE A 42 3.37 6.24 7.16
CA ILE A 42 4.09 5.00 6.88
C ILE A 42 4.06 4.76 5.36
N ALA A 43 5.22 4.86 4.71
CA ALA A 43 5.35 4.64 3.28
C ALA A 43 5.50 3.13 2.97
N GLY A 44 4.43 2.52 2.46
CA GLY A 44 4.42 1.12 2.03
C GLY A 44 5.02 0.96 0.63
N MET A 45 6.18 0.32 0.54
CA MET A 45 6.85 -0.02 -0.72
C MET A 45 6.83 -1.52 -0.98
N ARG A 46 6.85 -1.91 -2.26
CA ARG A 46 7.04 -3.31 -2.64
C ARG A 46 8.49 -3.70 -2.37
N ASP A 47 8.71 -4.81 -1.68
CA ASP A 47 10.04 -5.37 -1.52
C ASP A 47 10.55 -5.93 -2.87
N PRO A 48 11.63 -5.38 -3.46
CA PRO A 48 12.19 -5.90 -4.71
C PRO A 48 12.73 -7.33 -4.55
N ARG A 49 13.13 -7.76 -3.34
CA ARG A 49 13.61 -9.13 -3.10
C ARG A 49 12.49 -10.16 -3.18
N ALA A 50 11.27 -9.78 -2.80
CA ALA A 50 10.10 -10.64 -2.93
C ALA A 50 9.82 -11.02 -4.40
N TRP A 51 10.10 -10.12 -5.35
CA TRP A 51 9.96 -10.40 -6.79
C TRP A 51 11.00 -11.42 -7.28
N ILE A 52 12.24 -11.32 -6.81
CA ILE A 52 13.31 -12.26 -7.17
C ILE A 52 12.98 -13.65 -6.62
N ALA A 53 12.52 -13.74 -5.37
CA ALA A 53 12.12 -15.01 -4.78
C ALA A 53 10.91 -15.64 -5.52
N GLU A 54 9.94 -14.82 -5.92
CA GLU A 54 8.78 -15.26 -6.71
C GLU A 54 9.19 -15.69 -8.13
N GLY A 55 10.08 -14.94 -8.78
CA GLY A 55 10.64 -15.31 -10.09
C GLY A 55 11.43 -16.62 -10.02
N ALA A 56 12.25 -16.78 -8.99
CA ALA A 56 12.97 -18.02 -8.72
C ALA A 56 12.01 -19.19 -8.48
N ARG A 57 10.95 -19.00 -7.67
CA ARG A 57 9.92 -20.02 -7.39
C ARG A 57 9.16 -20.45 -8.64
N ARG A 58 8.85 -19.53 -9.56
CA ARG A 58 8.23 -19.85 -10.85
C ARG A 58 9.19 -20.57 -11.78
N ALA A 59 10.44 -20.12 -11.85
CA ALA A 59 11.47 -20.75 -12.68
C ALA A 59 11.86 -22.15 -12.20
N SER A 60 11.83 -22.41 -10.88
CA SER A 60 12.13 -23.71 -10.29
C SER A 60 11.01 -24.74 -10.38
N GLY A 61 9.87 -24.42 -11.02
CA GLY A 61 8.75 -25.36 -11.18
C GLY A 61 8.03 -25.74 -9.88
N THR A 62 8.39 -25.14 -8.75
CA THR A 62 7.73 -25.34 -7.44
C THR A 62 6.32 -24.76 -7.35
N ALA A 63 5.77 -24.24 -8.45
CA ALA A 63 4.36 -23.91 -8.61
C ALA A 63 3.49 -25.15 -8.92
N ALA A 64 4.02 -26.37 -8.80
CA ALA A 64 3.22 -27.58 -8.76
C ALA A 64 2.71 -27.80 -7.33
N GLY A 65 1.43 -27.52 -7.09
CA GLY A 65 0.78 -28.04 -5.88
C GLY A 65 -0.30 -27.17 -5.25
N GLN A 66 -1.28 -26.71 -6.02
CA GLN A 66 -2.66 -26.58 -5.53
C GLN A 66 -3.63 -26.58 -6.71
N GLN A 67 -3.57 -27.66 -7.50
CA GLN A 67 -4.77 -28.13 -8.18
C GLN A 67 -5.45 -29.03 -7.14
N PRO A 68 -6.63 -28.70 -6.60
CA PRO A 68 -7.34 -29.64 -5.76
C PRO A 68 -7.68 -30.84 -6.65
N ALA A 69 -6.98 -31.96 -6.41
CA ALA A 69 -7.45 -33.25 -6.85
C ALA A 69 -8.84 -33.46 -6.22
N GLY A 70 -9.84 -33.71 -7.06
CA GLY A 70 -11.22 -33.93 -6.61
C GLY A 70 -11.37 -35.21 -5.78
N PRO A 71 -12.62 -35.65 -5.59
CA PRO A 71 -12.87 -37.04 -5.91
C PRO A 71 -14.20 -37.25 -6.66
N GLY A 72 -14.17 -38.24 -7.56
CA GLY A 72 -15.28 -39.16 -7.86
C GLY A 72 -16.37 -38.65 -8.78
#